data_AF-A0A9P6AZ77-F1
#
_entry.id   AF-A0A9P6AZ77-F1
#
_cell.length_a   1.000
_cell.length_b   1.000
_cell.length_c   1.000
_cell.angle_alpha   90.00
_cell.angle_beta   90.00
_cell.angle_gamma   90.00
#
_symmetry.space_group_name_H-M   'P 1'
#
loop_
_entity.id
_entity.type
_entity.pdbx_description
1 polymer ?
#
loop_
_entity_poly.entity_id
_entity_poly.type
_entity_poly.pdbx_seq_one_letter_code
_entity_poly.pdbx_strand_id
1 'polypeptide(L)'
;MLHLLYVLSFWCLLRYDEALRIQCSEVSLEFIKGEQGIKALALKLMLPFRKTNQYGDIQPFFLYPQPDTPHICPLYAYTWWISVVPIMCDSHTLTQTHFLELFRHNLMDVGIDPQPYGTHSFRCGGCQYLHQRERWSIQDVCEWGGWTYSYDNPGSVFKYLISWSDDPSRTREMFLHPVPPIKDHCRTCKRTCNCH
;
A
#
# COMPACT_ATOMS: atom_id res chain seq x y z
N MET A 1 16.04 -5.37 -5.09
CA MET A 1 15.72 -5.48 -3.65
C MET A 1 14.77 -4.39 -3.19
N LEU A 2 15.12 -3.10 -3.33
CA LEU A 2 14.30 -1.98 -2.83
C LEU A 2 12.89 -1.88 -3.43
N HIS A 3 12.72 -2.16 -4.72
CA HIS A 3 11.41 -2.06 -5.38
C HIS A 3 10.36 -3.00 -4.76
N LEU A 4 10.70 -4.27 -4.50
CA LEU A 4 9.79 -5.18 -3.80
C LEU A 4 9.39 -4.63 -2.44
N LEU A 5 10.36 -4.11 -1.69
CA LEU A 5 10.10 -3.54 -0.37
C LEU A 5 9.17 -2.33 -0.44
N TYR A 6 9.31 -1.47 -1.46
CA TYR A 6 8.41 -0.34 -1.71
C TYR A 6 7.00 -0.83 -2.02
N VAL A 7 6.85 -1.84 -2.88
CA VAL A 7 5.55 -2.40 -3.27
C VAL A 7 4.86 -3.07 -2.08
N LEU A 8 5.57 -3.88 -1.29
CA LEU A 8 5.02 -4.48 -0.07
C LEU A 8 4.64 -3.41 0.96
N SER A 9 5.50 -2.41 1.16
CA SER A 9 5.21 -1.31 2.09
C SER A 9 3.98 -0.52 1.68
N PHE A 10 3.82 -0.28 0.38
CA PHE A 10 2.70 0.44 -0.20
C PHE A 10 1.38 -0.33 -0.04
N TRP A 11 1.35 -1.60 -0.48
CA TRP A 11 0.13 -2.40 -0.42
C TRP A 11 -0.27 -2.78 1.01
N CYS A 12 0.68 -3.11 1.88
CA CYS A 12 0.38 -3.52 3.26
C CYS A 12 0.33 -2.35 4.24
N LEU A 13 0.40 -1.10 3.73
CA LEU A 13 0.36 0.13 4.51
C LEU A 13 1.40 0.13 5.63
N LEU A 14 2.66 -0.14 5.32
CA LEU A 14 3.75 -0.27 6.29
C LEU A 14 4.54 1.03 6.46
N ARG A 15 5.08 1.21 7.66
CA ARG A 15 6.19 2.14 7.91
C ARG A 15 7.52 1.49 7.52
N TYR A 16 8.56 2.31 7.43
CA TYR A 16 9.89 1.84 7.02
C TYR A 16 10.46 0.83 8.02
N ASP A 17 10.29 1.06 9.31
CA ASP A 17 10.76 0.15 10.37
C ASP A 17 10.03 -1.20 10.36
N GLU A 18 8.74 -1.21 10.00
CA GLU A 18 7.98 -2.46 9.81
C GLU A 18 8.42 -3.20 8.55
N ALA A 19 8.60 -2.49 7.43
CA ALA A 19 9.03 -3.09 6.18
C ALA A 19 10.40 -3.76 6.29
N LEU A 20 11.36 -3.10 6.95
CA LEU A 20 12.72 -3.61 7.14
C LEU A 20 12.79 -4.84 8.07
N ARG A 21 11.70 -5.18 8.76
CA ARG A 21 11.60 -6.39 9.60
C ARG A 21 11.06 -7.60 8.86
N ILE A 22 10.58 -7.43 7.62
CA ILE A 22 10.06 -8.53 6.81
C ILE A 22 11.18 -9.53 6.52
N GLN A 23 10.93 -10.80 6.81
CA GLN A 23 11.84 -11.89 6.49
C GLN A 23 11.39 -12.62 5.23
N CYS A 24 12.33 -13.24 4.52
CA CYS A 24 12.01 -14.00 3.32
C CYS A 24 11.08 -15.20 3.61
N SER A 25 11.19 -15.80 4.80
CA SER A 25 10.34 -16.90 5.27
C SER A 25 8.88 -16.50 5.51
N GLU A 26 8.61 -15.20 5.62
CA GLU A 26 7.27 -14.65 5.86
C GLU A 26 6.49 -14.40 4.55
N VAL A 27 7.15 -14.59 3.40
CA VAL A 27 6.57 -14.37 2.06
C VAL A 27 6.43 -15.70 1.34
N SER A 28 5.20 -16.05 0.93
CA SER A 28 4.93 -17.27 0.17
C SER A 28 3.95 -17.04 -0.97
N LEU A 29 4.01 -17.88 -2.00
CA LEU A 29 3.01 -17.92 -3.07
C LEU A 29 1.99 -19.02 -2.74
N GLU A 30 0.71 -18.66 -2.68
CA GLU A 30 -0.37 -19.58 -2.37
C GLU A 30 -1.52 -19.46 -3.39
N PHE A 31 -2.16 -20.58 -3.70
CA PHE A 31 -3.41 -20.59 -4.46
C PHE A 31 -4.58 -20.50 -3.50
N ILE A 32 -5.21 -19.33 -3.44
CA ILE A 32 -6.33 -19.04 -2.55
C ILE A 32 -7.64 -19.34 -3.29
N LYS A 33 -8.53 -20.08 -2.64
CA LYS A 33 -9.90 -20.29 -3.15
C LYS A 33 -10.71 -19.03 -2.88
N GLY A 34 -11.14 -18.34 -3.94
CA GLY A 34 -12.12 -17.25 -3.83
C GLY A 34 -13.52 -17.77 -3.54
N GLU A 35 -14.47 -16.86 -3.32
CA GLU A 35 -15.86 -17.15 -2.97
C GLU A 35 -16.58 -18.04 -4.00
N GLN A 36 -16.17 -18.00 -5.26
CA GLN A 36 -16.73 -18.82 -6.35
C GLN A 36 -15.96 -20.14 -6.59
N GLY A 37 -15.05 -20.51 -5.68
CA GLY A 37 -14.23 -21.72 -5.80
C GLY A 37 -13.08 -21.62 -6.81
N ILE A 38 -12.97 -20.49 -7.52
CA ILE A 38 -11.84 -20.20 -8.42
C ILE A 38 -10.58 -20.00 -7.57
N LYS A 39 -9.53 -20.75 -7.88
CA LYS A 39 -8.22 -20.58 -7.27
C LYS A 39 -7.48 -19.44 -7.96
N ALA A 40 -7.09 -18.44 -7.18
CA ALA A 40 -6.24 -17.35 -7.65
C ALA A 40 -4.87 -17.44 -6.98
N LEU A 41 -3.81 -17.25 -7.76
CA LEU A 41 -2.46 -17.15 -7.24
C LEU A 41 -2.31 -15.80 -6.53
N ALA A 42 -1.89 -15.83 -5.27
CA ALA A 42 -1.62 -14.64 -4.48
C ALA A 42 -0.29 -14.76 -3.75
N LEU A 43 0.33 -13.62 -3.51
CA LEU A 43 1.46 -13.50 -2.61
C LEU A 43 0.92 -13.29 -1.19
N LYS A 44 1.17 -14.26 -0.33
CA LYS A 44 0.84 -14.20 1.09
C LYS A 44 2.03 -13.61 1.85
N LEU A 45 1.75 -12.62 2.69
CA LEU A 45 2.72 -11.99 3.57
C LEU A 45 2.24 -12.09 5.02
N MET A 46 2.98 -12.81 5.85
CA MET A 46 2.76 -12.89 7.30
C MET A 46 3.57 -11.80 8.01
N LEU A 47 2.94 -10.98 8.83
CA LEU A 47 3.65 -9.93 9.59
C LEU A 47 3.51 -10.21 11.10
N PRO A 48 4.31 -11.13 11.68
CA PRO A 48 4.12 -11.59 13.05
C PRO A 48 4.35 -10.48 14.10
N PHE A 49 5.03 -9.41 13.71
CA PHE A 49 5.27 -8.25 14.55
C PHE A 49 4.12 -7.23 14.56
N ARG A 50 3.09 -7.40 13.71
CA ARG A 50 1.93 -6.51 13.66
C ARG A 50 0.85 -7.02 14.60
N LYS A 51 0.48 -6.24 15.62
CA LYS A 51 -0.70 -6.53 16.44
C LYS A 51 -1.95 -6.16 15.64
N THR A 52 -2.71 -7.13 15.17
CA THR A 52 -4.03 -6.94 14.54
C THR A 52 -5.11 -7.01 15.62
N ASN A 53 -5.66 -5.86 16.01
CA ASN A 53 -6.66 -5.70 17.08
C ASN A 53 -6.17 -6.15 18.48
N GLN A 54 -6.62 -5.49 19.55
CA GLN A 54 -6.18 -5.78 20.93
C GLN A 54 -6.56 -7.20 21.43
N TYR A 55 -7.35 -7.96 20.64
CA TYR A 55 -7.90 -9.27 20.97
C TYR A 55 -7.85 -10.30 19.81
N GLY A 56 -7.18 -9.99 18.70
CA GLY A 56 -7.21 -10.81 17.48
C GLY A 56 -5.91 -11.55 17.17
N ASP A 57 -6.03 -12.67 16.47
CA ASP A 57 -4.90 -13.37 15.86
C ASP A 57 -4.28 -12.53 14.71
N ILE A 58 -2.99 -12.77 14.43
CA ILE A 58 -2.25 -12.15 13.33
C ILE A 58 -2.81 -12.65 12.00
N GLN A 59 -3.43 -11.76 11.21
CA GLN A 59 -3.92 -12.11 9.87
C GLN A 59 -2.89 -11.80 8.77
N PRO A 60 -2.69 -12.71 7.80
CA PRO A 60 -1.86 -12.47 6.62
C PRO A 60 -2.44 -11.40 5.69
N PHE A 61 -1.55 -10.74 4.95
CA PHE A 61 -1.90 -9.99 3.75
C PHE A 61 -1.92 -10.93 2.55
N PHE A 62 -2.98 -10.85 1.74
CA PHE A 62 -3.09 -11.59 0.49
C PHE A 62 -3.06 -10.62 -0.69
N LEU A 63 -1.93 -10.59 -1.40
CA LEU A 63 -1.68 -9.67 -2.49
C LEU A 63 -1.86 -10.37 -3.84
N TYR A 64 -2.89 -9.95 -4.59
CA TYR A 64 -3.18 -10.50 -5.91
C TYR A 64 -2.42 -9.76 -7.02
N PRO A 65 -2.19 -10.40 -8.18
CA PRO A 65 -1.58 -9.75 -9.34
C PRO A 65 -2.40 -8.54 -9.81
N GLN A 66 -1.70 -7.48 -10.18
CA GLN A 66 -2.27 -6.21 -10.67
C GLN A 66 -1.81 -5.96 -12.12
N PRO A 67 -2.43 -6.63 -13.12
CA PRO A 67 -1.97 -6.55 -14.51
C PRO A 67 -2.12 -5.16 -15.12
N ASP A 68 -3.12 -4.38 -14.69
CA ASP A 68 -3.38 -3.02 -15.19
C ASP A 68 -2.32 -2.01 -14.71
N THR A 69 -1.57 -2.33 -13.65
CA THR A 69 -0.55 -1.46 -13.05
C THR A 69 0.70 -2.28 -12.74
N PRO A 70 1.46 -2.70 -13.77
CA PRO A 70 2.55 -3.66 -13.62
C PRO A 70 3.70 -3.16 -12.73
N HIS A 71 3.91 -1.83 -12.67
CA HIS A 71 4.97 -1.19 -11.88
C HIS A 71 4.74 -1.26 -10.37
N ILE A 72 3.49 -1.44 -9.91
CA ILE A 72 3.14 -1.70 -8.51
C ILE A 72 2.64 -3.13 -8.29
N CYS A 73 2.75 -4.02 -9.28
CA CYS A 73 2.25 -5.38 -9.13
C CYS A 73 3.12 -6.18 -8.14
N PRO A 74 2.55 -6.69 -7.02
CA PRO A 74 3.31 -7.38 -5.99
C PRO A 74 3.93 -8.69 -6.49
N LEU A 75 3.20 -9.43 -7.34
CA LEU A 75 3.72 -10.66 -7.92
C LEU A 75 4.87 -10.39 -8.90
N TYR A 76 4.80 -9.34 -9.72
CA TYR A 76 5.90 -8.98 -10.62
C TYR A 76 7.13 -8.53 -9.84
N ALA A 77 6.95 -7.69 -8.83
CA ALA A 77 8.05 -7.26 -7.97
C ALA A 77 8.71 -8.46 -7.26
N TYR A 78 7.90 -9.42 -6.78
CA TYR A 78 8.41 -10.61 -6.09
C TYR A 78 9.12 -11.58 -7.04
N THR A 79 8.50 -11.90 -8.18
CA THR A 79 9.09 -12.82 -9.18
C THR A 79 10.39 -12.27 -9.76
N TRP A 80 10.46 -10.96 -10.01
CA TRP A 80 11.71 -10.32 -10.41
C TRP A 80 12.77 -10.42 -9.30
N TRP A 81 12.39 -10.17 -8.05
CA TRP A 81 13.30 -10.24 -6.92
C TRP A 81 13.91 -11.64 -6.74
N ILE A 82 13.10 -12.70 -6.77
CA ILE A 82 13.61 -14.08 -6.65
C ILE A 82 14.50 -14.49 -7.84
N SER A 83 14.26 -13.95 -9.04
CA SER A 83 15.11 -14.25 -10.20
C SER A 83 16.50 -13.62 -10.11
N VAL A 84 16.63 -12.51 -9.39
CA VAL A 84 17.89 -11.74 -9.26
C VAL A 84 18.62 -12.08 -7.96
N VAL A 85 17.90 -12.53 -6.92
CA VAL A 85 18.46 -12.82 -5.59
C VAL A 85 18.22 -14.30 -5.18
N PRO A 86 18.62 -15.30 -5.98
CA PRO A 86 18.29 -16.69 -5.67
C PRO A 86 18.99 -17.28 -4.41
N ILE A 87 19.96 -16.59 -3.78
CA ILE A 87 20.87 -17.22 -2.78
C ILE A 87 21.15 -16.39 -1.49
N MET A 88 20.76 -15.11 -1.36
CA MET A 88 21.06 -14.35 -0.13
C MET A 88 19.83 -14.14 0.77
N CYS A 89 19.61 -15.12 1.65
CA CYS A 89 18.86 -14.96 2.90
C CYS A 89 19.75 -14.52 4.07
N ASP A 90 21.03 -14.21 3.85
CA ASP A 90 21.90 -13.57 4.84
C ASP A 90 22.03 -12.09 4.53
N SER A 91 21.42 -11.28 5.38
CA SER A 91 21.25 -9.85 5.17
C SER A 91 22.12 -9.07 6.14
N HIS A 92 23.00 -8.22 5.62
CA HIS A 92 23.33 -7.01 6.37
C HIS A 92 22.04 -6.23 6.59
N THR A 93 21.66 -6.02 7.84
CA THR A 93 20.42 -5.32 8.20
C THR A 93 20.49 -3.88 7.70
N LEU A 94 19.69 -3.55 6.69
CA LEU A 94 19.55 -2.19 6.21
C LEU A 94 18.92 -1.34 7.32
N THR A 95 19.60 -0.27 7.74
CA THR A 95 19.06 0.64 8.76
C THR A 95 17.96 1.51 8.19
N GLN A 96 17.06 1.99 9.06
CA GLN A 96 15.99 2.91 8.65
C GLN A 96 16.53 4.19 8.00
N THR A 97 17.63 4.74 8.51
CA THR A 97 18.28 5.93 7.96
C THR A 97 18.80 5.68 6.56
N HIS A 98 19.52 4.57 6.36
CA HIS A 98 20.07 4.25 5.05
C HIS A 98 18.97 3.93 4.03
N PHE A 99 17.90 3.25 4.46
CA PHE A 99 16.72 3.04 3.61
C PHE A 99 16.05 4.35 3.19
N LEU A 100 15.90 5.31 4.12
CA LEU A 100 15.35 6.63 3.80
C LEU A 100 16.26 7.40 2.83
N GLU A 101 17.57 7.36 3.00
CA GLU A 101 18.54 7.97 2.08
C GLU A 101 18.41 7.39 0.67
N LEU A 102 18.43 6.06 0.53
CA LEU A 102 18.26 5.38 -0.75
C LEU A 102 16.91 5.73 -1.40
N PHE A 103 15.85 5.81 -0.61
CA PHE A 103 14.54 6.23 -1.11
C PHE A 103 14.55 7.67 -1.62
N ARG A 104 15.16 8.60 -0.90
CA ARG A 104 15.29 10.00 -1.33
C ARG A 104 16.11 10.13 -2.60
N HIS A 105 17.19 9.35 -2.75
CA HIS A 105 17.96 9.30 -4.00
C HIS A 105 17.08 8.83 -5.17
N ASN A 106 16.32 7.75 -4.99
CA ASN A 106 15.41 7.26 -6.02
C ASN A 106 14.33 8.29 -6.40
N LEU A 107 13.87 9.12 -5.46
CA LEU A 107 12.94 10.22 -5.76
C LEU A 107 13.61 11.32 -6.60
N MET A 108 14.84 11.71 -6.25
CA MET A 108 15.60 12.69 -7.02
C MET A 108 15.88 12.21 -8.45
N ASP A 109 16.17 10.92 -8.62
CA ASP A 109 16.42 10.31 -9.95
C ASP A 109 15.20 10.43 -10.88
N VAL A 110 13.99 10.47 -10.32
CA VAL A 110 12.73 10.66 -11.08
C VAL A 110 12.22 12.10 -11.04
N GLY A 111 13.03 13.05 -10.54
CA GLY A 111 12.71 14.47 -10.50
C GLY A 111 11.65 14.88 -9.46
N ILE A 112 11.46 14.07 -8.41
CA ILE A 112 10.53 14.36 -7.31
C ILE A 112 11.31 14.92 -6.11
N ASP A 113 10.81 15.99 -5.51
CA ASP A 113 11.38 16.54 -4.28
C ASP A 113 11.28 15.51 -3.13
N PRO A 114 12.40 15.06 -2.54
CA PRO A 114 12.39 14.08 -1.45
C PRO A 114 11.98 14.65 -0.09
N GLN A 115 11.94 15.98 0.09
CA GLN A 115 11.73 16.62 1.40
C GLN A 115 10.40 16.25 2.10
N PRO A 116 9.23 16.20 1.42
CA PRO A 116 7.97 15.84 2.08
C PRO A 116 7.88 14.34 2.43
N TYR A 117 8.82 13.52 1.95
CA TYR A 117 8.77 12.09 2.14
C TYR A 117 9.58 11.62 3.36
N GLY A 118 8.91 10.91 4.26
CA GLY A 118 9.47 10.34 5.49
C GLY A 118 9.04 8.90 5.74
N THR A 119 9.18 8.43 6.97
CA THR A 119 8.96 7.03 7.38
C THR A 119 7.53 6.51 7.19
N HIS A 120 6.58 7.42 6.98
CA HIS A 120 5.17 7.13 6.74
C HIS A 120 4.77 7.17 5.26
N SER A 121 5.68 7.51 4.35
CA SER A 121 5.33 7.82 2.95
C SER A 121 4.56 6.72 2.26
N PHE A 122 4.99 5.45 2.38
CA PHE A 122 4.30 4.32 1.76
C PHE A 122 2.93 4.08 2.39
N ARG A 123 2.79 4.25 3.71
CA ARG A 123 1.51 4.16 4.41
C ARG A 123 0.54 5.26 3.94
N CYS A 124 0.98 6.51 3.83
CA CYS A 124 0.17 7.60 3.30
C CYS A 124 -0.23 7.35 1.84
N GLY A 125 0.75 7.11 0.97
CA GLY A 125 0.51 6.90 -0.46
C GLY A 125 -0.37 5.68 -0.73
N GLY A 126 -0.20 4.58 0.02
CA GLY A 126 -1.04 3.40 -0.07
C GLY A 126 -2.48 3.68 0.34
N CYS A 127 -2.70 4.38 1.46
CA CYS A 127 -4.04 4.80 1.89
C CYS A 127 -4.73 5.68 0.86
N GLN A 128 -4.03 6.69 0.36
CA GLN A 128 -4.54 7.59 -0.67
C GLN A 128 -4.86 6.81 -1.95
N TYR A 129 -3.99 5.90 -2.38
CA TYR A 129 -4.22 5.10 -3.58
C TYR A 129 -5.45 4.19 -3.43
N LEU A 130 -5.54 3.42 -2.33
CA LEU A 130 -6.68 2.52 -2.09
C LEU A 130 -8.00 3.31 -2.03
N HIS A 131 -8.01 4.45 -1.35
CA HIS A 131 -9.22 5.26 -1.22
C HIS A 131 -9.59 6.02 -2.51
N GLN A 132 -8.62 6.68 -3.14
CA GLN A 132 -8.89 7.59 -4.27
C GLN A 132 -8.93 6.87 -5.62
N ARG A 133 -8.08 5.84 -5.83
CA ARG A 133 -7.97 5.11 -7.10
C ARG A 133 -8.77 3.81 -7.07
N GLU A 134 -8.58 2.98 -6.04
CA GLU A 134 -9.32 1.71 -5.91
C GLU A 134 -10.72 1.87 -5.29
N ARG A 135 -11.06 3.08 -4.83
CA ARG A 135 -12.38 3.43 -4.27
C ARG A 135 -12.76 2.63 -3.02
N TRP A 136 -11.77 2.17 -2.25
CA TRP A 136 -12.04 1.50 -0.98
C TRP A 136 -12.69 2.47 0.02
N SER A 137 -13.65 1.95 0.78
CA SER A 137 -14.19 2.70 1.91
C SER A 137 -13.09 2.92 2.95
N ILE A 138 -13.25 3.94 3.79
CA ILE A 138 -12.30 4.16 4.90
C ILE A 138 -12.29 2.95 5.85
N GLN A 139 -13.43 2.26 5.98
CA GLN A 139 -13.55 1.03 6.77
C GLN A 139 -12.67 -0.07 6.19
N ASP A 140 -12.77 -0.36 4.89
CA ASP A 140 -11.95 -1.39 4.23
C ASP A 140 -10.45 -1.08 4.35
N VAL A 141 -10.05 0.19 4.20
CA VAL A 141 -8.66 0.62 4.39
C VAL A 141 -8.20 0.39 5.83
N CYS A 142 -9.04 0.66 6.83
CA CYS A 142 -8.74 0.42 8.23
C CYS A 142 -8.65 -1.08 8.56
N GLU A 143 -9.57 -1.90 8.06
CA GLU A 143 -9.56 -3.35 8.26
C GLU A 143 -8.31 -3.97 7.65
N TRP A 144 -8.01 -3.60 6.40
CA TRP A 144 -6.80 -4.02 5.72
C TRP A 144 -5.53 -3.54 6.43
N GLY A 145 -5.53 -2.30 6.90
CA GLY A 145 -4.47 -1.74 7.74
C GLY A 145 -4.37 -2.36 9.13
N GLY A 146 -5.28 -3.24 9.54
CA GLY A 146 -5.32 -3.78 10.89
C GLY A 146 -5.43 -2.70 11.98
N TRP A 147 -6.06 -1.56 11.66
CA TRP A 147 -6.24 -0.44 12.56
C TRP A 147 -7.55 -0.59 13.33
N THR A 148 -7.51 -0.30 14.63
CA THR A 148 -8.68 -0.39 15.49
C THR A 148 -9.73 0.64 15.06
N TYR A 149 -10.99 0.21 15.05
CA TYR A 149 -12.16 1.10 14.96
C TYR A 149 -12.33 2.03 16.17
N SER A 150 -11.44 1.95 17.17
CA SER A 150 -11.55 2.75 18.38
C SER A 150 -11.58 4.24 18.00
N TYR A 151 -12.77 4.82 18.12
CA TYR A 151 -13.07 6.23 17.92
C TYR A 151 -12.30 7.15 18.87
N ASP A 152 -11.45 6.59 19.74
CA ASP A 152 -10.58 7.32 20.66
C ASP A 152 -9.45 8.07 19.93
N ASN A 153 -9.15 7.73 18.65
CA ASN A 153 -8.16 8.50 17.87
C ASN A 153 -8.32 8.45 16.32
N PRO A 154 -9.50 8.79 15.75
CA PRO A 154 -9.74 8.78 14.30
C PRO A 154 -8.78 9.67 13.51
N GLY A 155 -8.23 10.73 14.13
CA GLY A 155 -7.24 11.61 13.51
C GLY A 155 -5.97 10.88 13.05
N SER A 156 -5.66 9.71 13.62
CA SER A 156 -4.48 8.92 13.27
C SER A 156 -4.56 8.22 11.90
N VAL A 157 -5.76 7.99 11.35
CA VAL A 157 -5.95 7.46 9.99
C VAL A 157 -6.12 8.59 8.98
N PHE A 158 -6.85 9.65 9.35
CA PHE A 158 -7.05 10.81 8.48
C PHE A 158 -5.73 11.46 8.04
N LYS A 159 -4.70 11.48 8.90
CA LYS A 159 -3.35 11.96 8.52
C LYS A 159 -2.67 11.16 7.42
N TYR A 160 -3.14 9.94 7.13
CA TYR A 160 -2.65 9.13 6.01
C TYR A 160 -3.52 9.26 4.76
N LEU A 161 -4.77 9.74 4.91
CA LEU A 161 -5.69 9.99 3.79
C LEU A 161 -5.53 11.40 3.21
N ILE A 162 -5.10 12.35 4.04
CA ILE A 162 -4.94 13.76 3.68
C ILE A 162 -3.57 14.23 4.17
N SER A 163 -2.69 14.61 3.25
CA SER A 163 -1.41 15.25 3.51
C SER A 163 -1.50 16.76 3.29
N TRP A 164 -0.65 17.51 3.99
CA TRP A 164 -0.49 18.95 3.77
C TRP A 164 0.13 19.27 2.40
N SER A 165 0.81 18.29 1.80
CA SER A 165 1.43 18.37 0.47
C SER A 165 0.51 17.91 -0.66
N ASP A 166 -0.74 17.53 -0.36
CA ASP A 166 -1.67 17.06 -1.39
C ASP A 166 -2.21 18.24 -2.20
N ASP A 167 -2.09 18.15 -3.52
CA ASP A 167 -2.74 19.11 -4.41
C ASP A 167 -4.26 18.97 -4.34
N PRO A 168 -5.00 20.10 -4.23
CA PRO A 168 -6.45 20.05 -4.20
C PRO A 168 -6.99 19.46 -5.50
N SER A 169 -7.72 18.35 -5.38
CA SER A 169 -8.31 17.64 -6.54
C SER A 169 -9.29 18.48 -7.37
N ARG A 170 -9.81 19.58 -6.83
CA ARG A 170 -10.70 20.53 -7.50
C ARG A 170 -10.70 21.88 -6.78
N THR A 171 -11.07 22.94 -7.49
CA THR A 171 -11.27 24.26 -6.88
C THR A 171 -12.54 24.28 -6.02
N ARG A 172 -12.64 25.27 -5.12
CA ARG A 172 -13.72 25.36 -4.11
C ARG A 172 -15.10 25.47 -4.74
N GLU A 173 -15.21 26.13 -5.88
CA GLU A 173 -16.43 26.38 -6.63
C GLU A 173 -17.00 25.09 -7.25
N MET A 174 -16.16 24.08 -7.46
CA MET A 174 -16.52 22.82 -8.11
C MET A 174 -17.14 21.78 -7.16
N PHE A 175 -17.24 22.04 -5.86
CA PHE A 175 -17.80 21.07 -4.90
C PHE A 175 -19.33 20.96 -4.99
N LEU A 176 -20.02 22.08 -5.23
CA LEU A 176 -21.49 22.14 -5.36
C LEU A 176 -21.92 22.58 -6.76
N HIS A 177 -21.01 22.56 -7.73
CA HIS A 177 -21.34 22.89 -9.11
C HIS A 177 -22.35 21.86 -9.64
N PRO A 178 -23.48 22.30 -10.25
CA PRO A 178 -24.56 21.41 -10.64
C PRO A 178 -24.15 20.40 -11.72
N VAL A 179 -23.10 20.73 -12.49
CA VAL A 179 -22.46 19.80 -13.42
C VAL A 179 -21.28 19.13 -12.72
N PRO A 180 -21.28 17.80 -12.53
CA PRO A 180 -20.17 17.11 -11.88
C PRO A 180 -18.93 17.14 -12.78
N PRO A 181 -17.72 17.24 -12.20
CA PRO A 181 -16.49 17.11 -12.98
C PRO A 181 -16.39 15.71 -13.59
N ILE A 182 -15.86 15.64 -14.81
CA ILE A 182 -15.55 14.38 -15.48
C ILE A 182 -14.53 13.65 -14.63
N LYS A 183 -14.88 12.45 -14.16
CA LYS A 183 -13.99 11.56 -13.40
C LYS A 183 -13.55 10.40 -14.27
N ASP A 184 -12.37 9.85 -14.00
CA ASP A 184 -11.95 8.55 -14.51
C ASP A 184 -13.04 7.49 -14.24
N HIS A 185 -13.19 6.55 -15.17
CA HIS A 185 -14.08 5.40 -14.98
C HIS A 185 -13.65 4.61 -13.74
N CYS A 186 -14.61 4.33 -12.86
CA CYS A 186 -14.36 3.50 -11.68
C CYS A 186 -13.98 2.08 -12.12
N ARG A 187 -12.91 1.50 -11.54
CA ARG A 187 -12.46 0.14 -11.85
C ARG A 187 -13.51 -0.92 -11.50
N THR A 188 -14.26 -0.66 -10.42
CA THR A 188 -15.32 -1.55 -9.92
C THR A 188 -16.60 -1.46 -10.77
N CYS A 189 -17.11 -0.24 -11.00
CA CYS A 189 -18.42 -0.02 -11.64
C CYS A 189 -18.32 0.19 -13.18
N LYS A 190 -17.12 0.46 -13.70
CA LYS A 190 -16.80 0.89 -15.09
C LYS A 190 -17.54 2.15 -15.59
N ARG A 191 -18.29 2.83 -14.74
CA ARG A 191 -18.96 4.11 -15.03
C ARG A 191 -18.16 5.28 -14.44
N THR A 192 -18.41 6.49 -14.94
CA THR A 192 -18.01 7.74 -14.32
C THR A 192 -18.93 8.00 -13.11
N CYS A 193 -18.77 7.20 -12.05
CA CYS A 193 -19.66 7.17 -10.89
C CYS A 193 -18.99 7.80 -9.64
N ASN A 194 -19.80 8.35 -8.73
CA ASN A 194 -19.38 8.75 -7.37
C ASN A 194 -19.43 7.57 -6.38
N CYS A 195 -19.44 6.32 -6.86
CA CYS A 195 -19.50 5.16 -5.99
C CYS A 195 -18.29 5.15 -5.06
N HIS A 196 -18.60 5.22 -3.77
CA HIS A 196 -17.79 4.74 -2.67
C HIS A 196 -18.35 3.38 -2.27
#